data_AF-A0A8B6H1V8-F1
#
_entry.id   AF-A0A8B6H1V8-F1
#
_cell.length_a   1.000
_cell.length_b   1.000
_cell.length_c   1.000
_cell.angle_alpha   90.00
_cell.angle_beta   90.00
_cell.angle_gamma   90.00
#
_symmetry.space_group_name_H-M   'P 1'
#
loop_
_entity.id
_entity.type
_entity.pdbx_description
1 polymer ?
#
loop_
_entity_poly.entity_id
_entity_poly.type
_entity_poly.pdbx_seq_one_letter_code
_entity_poly.pdbx_strand_id
1 'polypeptide(L)'
;MEDQPSTSGGIKRSIPQELQDEIERIASKVPRNTVLYNELTLKHKIDTQTYPSQLKQYPPTKVYLNYEAVNNNKATFGNQKAKYDYTIKSVVDLSKLFLQTHMAHYIYFDDTCDSSAVLGLIINIDKFPPVVKSDAENVRRNIRNPWAHCDFTEWDAVKYSDSFQLMEKLVKDLSLIPTEEHQIIGELKKWELNGQHFLSGTTLGLELVNDIRKQTQVLAEYTNLVSGKTDYNSIRITNVLENFDTLFKTVTQLKKDMEEIGK
;
A
#
# COMPACT_ATOMS: atom_id res chain seq x y z
N MET A 1 -49.57 -19.00 -46.55
CA MET A 1 -50.30 -18.45 -45.40
C MET A 1 -50.39 -19.56 -44.37
N GLU A 2 -49.52 -19.53 -43.36
CA GLU A 2 -49.89 -19.60 -41.94
C GLU A 2 -48.63 -19.47 -41.08
N ASP A 3 -48.82 -18.82 -39.94
CA ASP A 3 -47.86 -18.15 -39.07
C ASP A 3 -46.99 -19.07 -38.18
N GLN A 4 -45.92 -18.47 -37.66
CA GLN A 4 -44.90 -18.96 -36.71
C GLN A 4 -45.48 -19.52 -35.37
N PRO A 5 -44.66 -20.17 -34.49
CA PRO A 5 -43.90 -19.34 -33.55
C PRO A 5 -42.41 -19.69 -33.46
N SER A 6 -41.61 -18.64 -33.61
CA SER A 6 -40.22 -18.53 -33.23
C SER A 6 -40.04 -18.80 -31.73
N THR A 7 -39.22 -19.80 -31.38
CA THR A 7 -38.68 -19.92 -30.02
C THR A 7 -37.29 -19.29 -29.99
N SER A 8 -37.28 -18.02 -29.58
CA SER A 8 -36.09 -17.31 -29.10
C SER A 8 -35.60 -17.94 -27.80
N GLY A 9 -34.83 -19.02 -27.93
CA GLY A 9 -34.10 -19.64 -26.83
C GLY A 9 -32.79 -18.92 -26.59
N GLY A 10 -32.85 -17.67 -26.14
CA GLY A 10 -31.67 -16.95 -25.68
C GLY A 10 -31.07 -17.68 -24.48
N ILE A 11 -29.95 -18.37 -24.69
CA ILE A 11 -29.14 -18.95 -23.61
C ILE A 11 -28.70 -17.77 -22.74
N LYS A 12 -29.40 -17.53 -21.62
CA LYS A 12 -28.86 -16.73 -20.52
C LYS A 12 -27.62 -17.46 -20.07
N ARG A 13 -26.45 -16.96 -20.44
CA ARG A 13 -25.17 -17.43 -19.94
C ARG A 13 -25.11 -17.09 -18.46
N SER A 14 -25.68 -17.95 -17.62
CA SER A 14 -25.41 -17.93 -16.19
C SER A 14 -23.92 -18.24 -16.01
N ILE A 15 -23.28 -17.47 -15.13
CA ILE A 15 -21.89 -17.66 -14.74
C ILE A 15 -21.73 -19.12 -14.29
N PRO A 16 -20.68 -19.85 -14.73
CA PRO A 16 -20.45 -21.22 -14.28
C PRO A 16 -20.42 -21.32 -12.76
N GLN A 17 -21.07 -22.35 -12.22
CA GLN A 17 -21.22 -22.52 -10.76
C GLN A 17 -19.86 -22.53 -10.06
N GLU A 18 -18.83 -23.12 -10.67
CA GLU A 18 -17.47 -23.12 -10.09
C GLU A 18 -16.86 -21.71 -9.99
N LEU A 19 -17.16 -20.82 -10.94
CA LEU A 19 -16.76 -19.41 -10.87
C LEU A 19 -17.57 -18.64 -9.83
N GLN A 20 -18.85 -18.99 -9.66
CA GLN A 20 -19.70 -18.45 -8.59
C GLN A 20 -19.19 -18.86 -7.22
N ASP A 21 -18.81 -20.13 -7.05
CA ASP A 21 -18.29 -20.68 -5.80
C ASP A 21 -16.90 -20.11 -5.49
N GLU A 22 -16.04 -19.90 -6.49
CA GLU A 22 -14.74 -19.23 -6.31
C GLU A 22 -14.91 -17.73 -5.99
N ILE A 23 -15.89 -17.06 -6.61
CA ILE A 23 -16.29 -15.68 -6.29
C ILE A 23 -16.81 -15.60 -4.86
N GLU A 24 -17.66 -16.54 -4.41
CA GLU A 24 -18.17 -16.60 -3.02
C GLU A 24 -17.08 -16.96 -2.01
N ARG A 25 -16.12 -17.81 -2.39
CA ARG A 25 -14.95 -18.16 -1.57
C ARG A 25 -13.94 -17.01 -1.47
N ILE A 26 -13.81 -16.17 -2.49
CA ILE A 26 -13.02 -14.93 -2.44
C ILE A 26 -13.79 -13.83 -1.70
N ALA A 27 -15.10 -13.73 -1.92
CA ALA A 27 -15.98 -12.76 -1.30
C ALA A 27 -16.20 -13.00 0.21
N SER A 28 -16.09 -14.25 0.67
CA SER A 28 -16.07 -14.63 2.09
C SER A 28 -14.74 -14.27 2.79
N LYS A 29 -13.66 -14.00 2.05
CA LYS A 29 -12.38 -13.49 2.58
C LYS A 29 -12.34 -11.97 2.75
N VAL A 30 -13.34 -11.24 2.24
CA VAL A 30 -13.54 -9.80 2.51
C VAL A 30 -14.95 -9.59 3.07
N PRO A 31 -15.20 -9.96 4.34
CA PRO A 31 -16.55 -10.10 4.88
C PRO A 31 -17.37 -8.81 4.86
N ARG A 32 -16.72 -7.65 4.85
CA ARG A 32 -17.37 -6.34 5.00
C ARG A 32 -17.76 -5.70 3.67
N ASN A 33 -16.96 -5.87 2.61
CA ASN A 33 -17.22 -5.22 1.32
C ASN A 33 -18.24 -5.99 0.47
N THR A 34 -18.31 -7.32 0.57
CA THR A 34 -19.33 -8.14 -0.11
C THR A 34 -20.73 -7.85 0.44
N VAL A 35 -20.87 -7.80 1.77
CA VAL A 35 -22.13 -7.44 2.44
C VAL A 35 -22.56 -6.03 2.03
N LEU A 36 -21.63 -5.08 2.02
CA LEU A 36 -21.88 -3.71 1.57
C LEU A 36 -22.34 -3.66 0.10
N TYR A 37 -21.70 -4.41 -0.78
CA TYR A 37 -22.08 -4.47 -2.20
C TYR A 37 -23.52 -4.94 -2.37
N ASN A 38 -23.88 -6.05 -1.71
CA ASN A 38 -25.24 -6.59 -1.78
C ASN A 38 -26.28 -5.61 -1.22
N GLU A 39 -25.99 -4.94 -0.10
CA GLU A 39 -26.89 -3.92 0.47
C GLU A 39 -27.09 -2.73 -0.48
N LEU A 40 -26.02 -2.25 -1.11
CA LEU A 40 -26.06 -1.12 -2.04
C LEU A 40 -26.74 -1.49 -3.36
N THR A 41 -26.55 -2.72 -3.85
CA THR A 41 -27.29 -3.27 -4.99
C THR A 41 -28.78 -3.32 -4.69
N LEU A 42 -29.18 -3.82 -3.52
CA LEU A 42 -30.59 -3.93 -3.15
C LEU A 42 -31.26 -2.55 -3.00
N LYS A 43 -30.66 -1.65 -2.21
CA LYS A 43 -31.25 -0.36 -1.81
C LYS A 43 -31.06 0.75 -2.84
N HIS A 44 -29.91 0.78 -3.51
CA HIS A 44 -29.52 1.90 -4.37
C HIS A 44 -29.33 1.49 -5.84
N LYS A 45 -29.50 0.21 -6.18
CA LYS A 45 -29.34 -0.30 -7.55
C LYS A 45 -27.98 0.06 -8.14
N ILE A 46 -26.94 0.00 -7.30
CA ILE A 46 -25.59 0.49 -7.64
C ILE A 46 -24.98 -0.24 -8.84
N ASP A 47 -25.46 -1.45 -9.11
CA ASP A 47 -25.14 -2.32 -10.25
C ASP A 47 -25.89 -1.95 -11.54
N THR A 48 -26.83 -1.00 -11.52
CA THR A 48 -27.57 -0.55 -12.72
C THR A 48 -27.75 0.98 -12.78
N GLN A 49 -26.92 1.74 -12.07
CA GLN A 49 -27.02 3.20 -12.03
C GLN A 49 -26.62 3.86 -13.36
N THR A 50 -27.21 5.03 -13.60
CA THR A 50 -26.88 5.90 -14.74
C THR A 50 -26.50 7.30 -14.22
N TYR A 51 -26.01 8.18 -15.09
CA TYR A 51 -25.63 9.55 -14.70
C TYR A 51 -26.66 10.29 -13.80
N PRO A 52 -27.97 10.33 -14.15
CA PRO A 52 -28.95 11.01 -13.32
C PRO A 52 -29.32 10.25 -12.03
N SER A 53 -29.20 8.92 -12.00
CA SER A 53 -29.62 8.08 -10.87
C SER A 53 -28.49 7.67 -9.93
N GLN A 54 -27.25 8.08 -10.21
CA GLN A 54 -26.08 7.69 -9.44
C GLN A 54 -26.17 8.08 -7.96
N LEU A 55 -25.65 7.22 -7.10
CA LEU A 55 -25.48 7.54 -5.69
C LEU A 55 -24.26 8.44 -5.53
N LYS A 56 -24.48 9.75 -5.33
CA LYS A 56 -23.35 10.70 -5.23
C LYS A 56 -22.56 10.58 -3.93
N GLN A 57 -23.24 10.27 -2.83
CA GLN A 57 -22.65 10.18 -1.50
C GLN A 57 -23.09 8.88 -0.82
N TYR A 58 -22.18 8.29 -0.06
CA TYR A 58 -22.48 7.13 0.76
C TYR A 58 -23.27 7.53 2.02
N PRO A 59 -24.56 7.14 2.18
CA PRO A 59 -25.47 7.73 3.17
C PRO A 59 -25.08 7.63 4.66
N PRO A 60 -24.26 6.65 5.11
CA PRO A 60 -23.77 6.62 6.50
C PRO A 60 -22.62 7.60 6.80
N THR A 61 -21.69 7.80 5.88
CA THR A 61 -20.46 8.59 6.12
C THR A 61 -20.38 9.89 5.31
N LYS A 62 -21.34 10.12 4.41
CA LYS A 62 -21.38 11.24 3.45
C LYS A 62 -20.15 11.35 2.53
N VAL A 63 -19.36 10.27 2.44
CA VAL A 63 -18.22 10.19 1.53
C VAL A 63 -18.74 10.28 0.09
N TYR A 64 -18.13 11.16 -0.71
CA TYR A 64 -18.45 11.27 -2.13
C TYR A 64 -17.93 10.04 -2.87
N LEU A 65 -18.81 9.37 -3.62
CA LEU A 65 -18.44 8.19 -4.39
C LEU A 65 -17.74 8.60 -5.69
N ASN A 66 -16.54 8.07 -5.89
CA ASN A 66 -15.67 8.45 -6.98
C ASN A 66 -15.87 7.58 -8.22
N TYR A 67 -16.88 7.91 -9.04
CA TYR A 67 -17.10 7.20 -10.30
C TYR A 67 -16.01 7.44 -11.36
N GLU A 68 -15.09 8.40 -11.15
CA GLU A 68 -13.91 8.56 -12.03
C GLU A 68 -12.95 7.36 -11.90
N ALA A 69 -12.96 6.68 -10.75
CA ALA A 69 -12.07 5.58 -10.39
C ALA A 69 -12.50 4.20 -10.93
N VAL A 70 -13.71 4.07 -11.46
CA VAL A 70 -14.28 2.79 -11.92
C VAL A 70 -14.47 2.78 -13.44
N ASN A 71 -14.63 1.58 -14.02
CA ASN A 71 -14.96 1.38 -15.44
C ASN A 71 -14.06 2.15 -16.43
N ASN A 72 -12.84 2.48 -16.03
CA ASN A 72 -11.91 3.32 -16.81
C ASN A 72 -12.48 4.71 -17.19
N ASN A 73 -13.47 5.20 -16.44
CA ASN A 73 -14.24 6.40 -16.78
C ASN A 73 -13.35 7.63 -17.00
N LYS A 74 -12.39 7.87 -16.11
CA LYS A 74 -11.47 9.01 -16.23
C LYS A 74 -10.62 8.94 -17.50
N ALA A 75 -10.06 7.78 -17.81
CA ALA A 75 -9.18 7.62 -18.96
C ALA A 75 -9.96 7.68 -20.29
N THR A 76 -11.17 7.10 -20.33
CA THR A 76 -11.98 7.05 -21.56
C THR A 76 -12.71 8.36 -21.84
N PHE A 77 -13.28 9.01 -20.82
CA PHE A 77 -14.19 10.15 -21.00
C PHE A 77 -13.66 11.47 -20.41
N GLY A 78 -12.49 11.45 -19.75
CA GLY A 78 -11.86 12.66 -19.21
C GLY A 78 -12.72 13.32 -18.14
N ASN A 79 -13.23 14.52 -18.41
CA ASN A 79 -14.12 15.25 -17.49
C ASN A 79 -15.60 15.18 -17.92
N GLN A 80 -15.93 14.39 -18.95
CA GLN A 80 -17.30 14.26 -19.48
C GLN A 80 -18.15 13.31 -18.62
N LYS A 81 -18.46 13.71 -17.38
CA LYS A 81 -19.15 12.86 -16.38
C LYS A 81 -20.46 12.25 -16.89
N ALA A 82 -21.21 12.96 -17.73
CA ALA A 82 -22.45 12.46 -18.32
C ALA A 82 -22.28 11.18 -19.18
N LYS A 83 -21.07 10.88 -19.64
CA LYS A 83 -20.75 9.70 -20.46
C LYS A 83 -20.17 8.52 -19.67
N TYR A 84 -19.94 8.69 -18.37
CA TYR A 84 -19.36 7.63 -17.55
C TYR A 84 -20.31 6.42 -17.45
N ASP A 85 -19.71 5.25 -17.31
CA ASP A 85 -20.40 4.04 -16.88
C ASP A 85 -20.50 4.03 -15.34
N TYR A 86 -21.72 4.19 -14.85
CA TYR A 86 -22.05 4.26 -13.42
C TYR A 86 -22.38 2.89 -12.80
N THR A 87 -22.28 1.83 -13.59
CA THR A 87 -22.57 0.44 -13.20
C THR A 87 -21.43 -0.12 -12.36
N ILE A 88 -21.68 -0.54 -11.11
CA ILE A 88 -20.67 -1.19 -10.28
C ILE A 88 -20.78 -2.70 -10.42
N LYS A 89 -19.79 -3.29 -11.10
CA LYS A 89 -19.83 -4.69 -11.56
C LYS A 89 -19.23 -5.69 -10.57
N SER A 90 -18.50 -5.20 -9.57
CA SER A 90 -17.75 -6.05 -8.65
C SER A 90 -17.51 -5.36 -7.30
N VAL A 91 -17.14 -6.16 -6.30
CA VAL A 91 -16.68 -5.69 -4.98
C VAL A 91 -15.41 -4.83 -5.09
N VAL A 92 -14.55 -5.14 -6.08
CA VAL A 92 -13.35 -4.35 -6.37
C VAL A 92 -13.73 -2.97 -6.90
N ASP A 93 -14.66 -2.88 -7.84
CA ASP A 93 -15.16 -1.60 -8.35
C ASP A 93 -15.87 -0.79 -7.26
N LEU A 94 -16.64 -1.47 -6.38
CA LEU A 94 -17.21 -0.82 -5.21
C LEU A 94 -16.12 -0.20 -4.34
N SER A 95 -15.03 -0.92 -4.10
CA SER A 95 -13.91 -0.43 -3.28
C SER A 95 -13.26 0.80 -3.92
N LYS A 96 -13.08 0.81 -5.25
CA LYS A 96 -12.56 1.96 -6.01
C LYS A 96 -13.40 3.23 -5.83
N LEU A 97 -14.72 3.12 -5.62
CA LEU A 97 -15.57 4.29 -5.37
C LEU A 97 -15.20 5.06 -4.09
N PHE A 98 -14.61 4.39 -3.09
CA PHE A 98 -14.22 5.04 -1.84
C PHE A 98 -12.81 5.64 -1.88
N LEU A 99 -12.12 5.52 -3.01
CA LEU A 99 -10.74 5.97 -3.17
C LEU A 99 -10.60 7.17 -4.11
N GLN A 100 -9.48 7.86 -3.97
CA GLN A 100 -9.08 8.88 -4.94
C GLN A 100 -8.68 8.22 -6.26
N THR A 101 -8.88 8.94 -7.37
CA THR A 101 -8.69 8.39 -8.72
C THR A 101 -7.27 7.84 -8.95
N HIS A 102 -6.24 8.49 -8.38
CA HIS A 102 -4.85 8.04 -8.48
C HIS A 102 -4.51 6.85 -7.57
N MET A 103 -5.42 6.42 -6.69
CA MET A 103 -5.23 5.22 -5.85
C MET A 103 -5.96 4.00 -6.44
N ALA A 104 -6.94 4.24 -7.31
CA ALA A 104 -7.86 3.22 -7.79
C ALA A 104 -7.21 2.13 -8.66
N HIS A 105 -6.09 2.44 -9.32
CA HIS A 105 -5.34 1.46 -10.11
C HIS A 105 -4.51 0.50 -9.24
N TYR A 106 -4.38 0.76 -7.95
CA TYR A 106 -3.71 -0.13 -7.00
C TYR A 106 -4.68 -1.09 -6.27
N ILE A 107 -5.99 -1.09 -6.55
CA ILE A 107 -6.93 -1.95 -5.83
C ILE A 107 -7.13 -3.29 -6.55
N TYR A 108 -6.16 -4.19 -6.44
CA TYR A 108 -6.38 -5.62 -6.70
C TYR A 108 -6.47 -6.45 -5.41
N PHE A 109 -6.30 -5.82 -4.23
CA PHE A 109 -6.19 -6.50 -2.93
C PHE A 109 -5.15 -7.62 -2.93
N ASP A 110 -4.05 -7.39 -3.65
CA ASP A 110 -2.87 -8.24 -3.72
C ASP A 110 -1.62 -7.44 -3.32
N ASP A 111 -0.43 -8.02 -3.53
CA ASP A 111 0.86 -7.40 -3.18
C ASP A 111 1.17 -6.12 -3.99
N THR A 112 0.35 -5.77 -4.99
CA THR A 112 0.46 -4.52 -5.75
C THR A 112 -0.37 -3.38 -5.13
N CYS A 113 -1.12 -3.66 -4.06
CA CYS A 113 -2.00 -2.72 -3.40
C CYS A 113 -1.24 -1.75 -2.48
N ASP A 114 -1.40 -0.45 -2.74
CA ASP A 114 -0.81 0.59 -1.90
C ASP A 114 -1.53 0.64 -0.54
N SER A 115 -0.76 0.71 0.54
CA SER A 115 -1.31 0.74 1.91
C SER A 115 -2.26 1.91 2.18
N SER A 116 -2.11 3.06 1.50
CA SER A 116 -3.08 4.16 1.61
C SER A 116 -4.44 3.82 1.03
N ALA A 117 -4.49 2.99 0.00
CA ALA A 117 -5.74 2.51 -0.57
C ALA A 117 -6.49 1.67 0.46
N VAL A 118 -5.81 0.71 1.09
CA VAL A 118 -6.38 -0.15 2.14
C VAL A 118 -6.85 0.68 3.35
N LEU A 119 -5.99 1.56 3.86
CA LEU A 119 -6.34 2.43 5.00
C LEU A 119 -7.54 3.34 4.66
N GLY A 120 -7.58 3.89 3.44
CA GLY A 120 -8.69 4.70 2.95
C GLY A 120 -10.03 3.94 2.95
N LEU A 121 -10.03 2.66 2.57
CA LEU A 121 -11.23 1.83 2.62
C LEU A 121 -11.72 1.63 4.06
N ILE A 122 -10.81 1.29 4.97
CA ILE A 122 -11.13 1.12 6.40
C ILE A 122 -11.77 2.38 6.96
N ILE A 123 -11.22 3.56 6.64
CA ILE A 123 -11.69 4.86 7.14
C ILE A 123 -13.03 5.28 6.51
N ASN A 124 -13.30 4.95 5.25
CA ASN A 124 -14.47 5.49 4.56
C ASN A 124 -15.71 4.59 4.63
N ILE A 125 -15.53 3.29 4.87
CA ILE A 125 -16.61 2.30 4.95
C ILE A 125 -17.16 2.27 6.39
N ASP A 126 -18.48 2.21 6.54
CA ASP A 126 -19.18 2.19 7.84
C ASP A 126 -19.22 0.80 8.49
N LYS A 127 -18.97 -0.25 7.70
CA LYS A 127 -18.88 -1.62 8.20
C LYS A 127 -17.68 -1.82 9.13
N PHE A 128 -16.71 -0.93 9.16
CA PHE A 128 -15.63 -0.94 10.15
C PHE A 128 -16.04 -0.22 11.44
N PRO A 129 -15.78 -0.82 12.63
CA PRO A 129 -16.08 -0.18 13.90
C PRO A 129 -15.36 1.17 14.05
N PRO A 130 -15.96 2.18 14.73
CA PRO A 130 -15.33 3.49 14.91
C PRO A 130 -13.90 3.44 15.45
N VAL A 131 -13.60 2.50 16.36
CA VAL A 131 -12.25 2.31 16.92
C VAL A 131 -11.24 1.92 15.84
N VAL A 132 -11.58 0.97 14.97
CA VAL A 132 -10.74 0.53 13.84
C VAL A 132 -10.49 1.67 12.87
N LYS A 133 -11.52 2.48 12.61
CA LYS A 133 -11.42 3.64 11.72
C LYS A 133 -10.46 4.69 12.29
N SER A 134 -10.55 4.95 13.59
CA SER A 134 -9.65 5.86 14.31
C SER A 134 -8.20 5.38 14.26
N ASP A 135 -7.98 4.08 14.48
CA ASP A 135 -6.65 3.48 14.42
C ASP A 135 -6.05 3.51 13.01
N ALA A 136 -6.86 3.19 11.99
CA ALA A 136 -6.42 3.29 10.60
C ALA A 136 -6.05 4.73 10.22
N GLU A 137 -6.81 5.72 10.71
CA GLU A 137 -6.50 7.13 10.53
C GLU A 137 -5.18 7.52 11.23
N ASN A 138 -4.93 7.00 12.43
CA ASN A 138 -3.67 7.22 13.15
C ASN A 138 -2.48 6.62 12.40
N VAL A 139 -2.59 5.37 11.93
CA VAL A 139 -1.54 4.73 11.10
C VAL A 139 -1.31 5.53 9.82
N ARG A 140 -2.37 5.96 9.13
CA ARG A 140 -2.27 6.76 7.91
C ARG A 140 -1.56 8.08 8.15
N ARG A 141 -1.95 8.81 9.20
CA ARG A 141 -1.46 10.16 9.51
C ARG A 141 -0.05 10.18 10.10
N ASN A 142 0.24 9.26 11.02
CA ASN A 142 1.46 9.32 11.82
C ASN A 142 2.57 8.41 11.29
N ILE A 143 2.25 7.43 10.44
CA ILE A 143 3.21 6.44 9.93
C ILE A 143 3.30 6.50 8.42
N ARG A 144 2.22 6.12 7.70
CA ARG A 144 2.28 5.95 6.24
C ARG A 144 2.61 7.26 5.53
N ASN A 145 1.90 8.35 5.83
CA ASN A 145 2.12 9.63 5.15
C ASN A 145 3.51 10.21 5.46
N PRO A 146 3.98 10.27 6.73
CA PRO A 146 5.34 10.70 7.03
C PRO A 146 6.39 9.78 6.41
N TRP A 147 6.16 8.46 6.32
CA TRP A 147 7.11 7.54 5.72
C TRP A 147 7.20 7.71 4.20
N ALA A 148 6.07 7.96 3.52
CA ALA A 148 6.04 8.25 2.08
C ALA A 148 6.72 9.57 1.71
N HIS A 149 6.83 10.50 2.68
CA HIS A 149 7.53 11.77 2.55
C HIS A 149 8.61 11.89 3.64
N CYS A 150 9.44 10.84 3.74
CA CYS A 150 10.35 10.64 4.87
C CYS A 150 11.29 11.82 5.10
N ASP A 151 11.11 12.49 6.25
CA ASP A 151 12.13 13.32 6.88
C ASP A 151 12.80 12.51 7.98
N PHE A 152 14.00 11.98 7.70
CA PHE A 152 14.75 11.15 8.63
C PHE A 152 15.06 11.84 9.97
N THR A 153 15.00 13.17 10.05
CA THR A 153 15.19 13.90 11.31
C THR A 153 14.02 13.72 12.28
N GLU A 154 12.83 13.36 11.78
CA GLU A 154 11.68 13.07 12.60
C GLU A 154 11.60 11.62 13.07
N TRP A 155 12.43 10.72 12.53
CA TRP A 155 12.37 9.27 12.80
C TRP A 155 13.42 8.82 13.80
N ASP A 156 13.17 9.10 15.09
CA ASP A 156 13.97 8.56 16.18
C ASP A 156 13.51 7.14 16.58
N ALA A 157 14.25 6.52 17.51
CA ALA A 157 13.95 5.18 17.99
C ALA A 157 12.56 5.06 18.65
N VAL A 158 12.08 6.15 19.27
CA VAL A 158 10.78 6.19 19.94
C VAL A 158 9.68 6.19 18.90
N LYS A 159 9.70 7.12 17.93
CA LYS A 159 8.71 7.17 16.84
C LYS A 159 8.73 5.89 16.01
N TYR A 160 9.91 5.30 15.79
CA TYR A 160 10.02 4.01 15.12
C TYR A 160 9.25 2.91 15.87
N SER A 161 9.49 2.71 17.17
CA SER A 161 8.78 1.69 17.95
C SER A 161 7.29 2.00 18.11
N ASP A 162 6.92 3.26 18.40
CA ASP A 162 5.52 3.69 18.51
C ASP A 162 4.73 3.41 17.22
N SER A 163 5.39 3.49 16.06
CA SER A 163 4.78 3.15 14.77
C SER A 163 4.38 1.67 14.71
N PHE A 164 5.22 0.75 15.19
CA PHE A 164 4.87 -0.67 15.25
C PHE A 164 3.74 -0.95 16.25
N GLN A 165 3.75 -0.28 17.40
CA GLN A 165 2.67 -0.40 18.39
C GLN A 165 1.31 0.04 17.82
N LEU A 166 1.29 1.16 17.08
CA LEU A 166 0.08 1.64 16.40
C LEU A 166 -0.41 0.66 15.33
N MET A 167 0.50 0.06 14.54
CA MET A 167 0.15 -0.97 13.55
C MET A 167 -0.38 -2.24 14.22
N GLU A 168 0.26 -2.71 15.30
CA GLU A 168 -0.20 -3.88 16.07
C GLU A 168 -1.58 -3.62 16.67
N LYS A 169 -1.84 -2.43 17.20
CA LYS A 169 -3.15 -2.04 17.73
C LYS A 169 -4.23 -2.12 16.65
N LEU A 170 -3.97 -1.56 15.46
CA LEU A 170 -4.90 -1.64 14.33
C LEU A 170 -5.22 -3.09 13.96
N VAL A 171 -4.20 -3.96 13.91
CA VAL A 171 -4.36 -5.38 13.58
C VAL A 171 -5.24 -6.11 14.58
N LYS A 172 -5.05 -5.87 15.89
CA LYS A 172 -5.90 -6.43 16.95
C LYS A 172 -7.33 -5.93 16.87
N ASP A 173 -7.52 -4.63 16.62
CA ASP A 173 -8.85 -4.03 16.56
C ASP A 173 -9.64 -4.49 15.32
N LEU A 174 -8.97 -4.93 14.25
CA LEU A 174 -9.60 -5.52 13.07
C LEU A 174 -10.36 -6.83 13.38
N SER A 175 -10.04 -7.49 14.50
CA SER A 175 -10.66 -8.75 14.95
C SER A 175 -10.55 -9.83 13.87
N LEU A 176 -9.34 -10.04 13.36
CA LEU A 176 -9.04 -11.09 12.38
C LEU A 176 -9.17 -12.47 13.02
N ILE A 177 -9.12 -13.53 12.21
CA ILE A 177 -9.02 -14.88 12.79
C ILE A 177 -7.70 -15.01 13.54
N PRO A 178 -7.64 -15.72 14.68
CA PRO A 178 -6.44 -15.76 15.53
C PRO A 178 -5.18 -16.14 14.78
N THR A 179 -5.24 -17.07 13.83
CA THR A 179 -4.06 -17.49 13.04
C THR A 179 -3.48 -16.36 12.19
N GLU A 180 -4.34 -15.58 11.52
CA GLU A 180 -3.93 -14.46 10.67
C GLU A 180 -3.41 -13.31 11.51
N GLU A 181 -4.09 -12.98 12.61
CA GLU A 181 -3.65 -11.95 13.55
C GLU A 181 -2.23 -12.26 14.07
N HIS A 182 -2.02 -13.49 14.56
CA HIS A 182 -0.71 -13.91 15.06
C HIS A 182 0.37 -13.87 13.97
N GLN A 183 0.05 -14.27 12.73
CA GLN A 183 0.98 -14.21 11.62
C GLN A 183 1.41 -12.77 11.31
N ILE A 184 0.45 -11.85 11.19
CA ILE A 184 0.72 -10.44 10.87
C ILE A 184 1.48 -9.78 12.01
N ILE A 185 1.09 -10.00 13.26
CA ILE A 185 1.81 -9.47 14.43
C ILE A 185 3.24 -10.05 14.50
N GLY A 186 3.40 -11.34 14.19
CA GLY A 186 4.72 -11.99 14.13
C GLY A 186 5.64 -11.36 13.08
N GLU A 187 5.11 -11.10 11.88
CA GLU A 187 5.81 -10.33 10.84
C GLU A 187 6.16 -8.94 11.36
N LEU A 188 5.21 -8.15 11.86
CA LEU A 188 5.48 -6.80 12.38
C LEU A 188 6.63 -6.78 13.41
N LYS A 189 6.64 -7.72 14.36
CA LYS A 189 7.70 -7.83 15.37
C LYS A 189 9.07 -8.18 14.77
N LYS A 190 9.09 -9.06 13.76
CA LYS A 190 10.31 -9.39 13.02
C LYS A 190 10.86 -8.18 12.28
N TRP A 191 9.98 -7.40 11.64
CA TRP A 191 10.36 -6.18 10.94
C TRP A 191 10.87 -5.10 11.91
N GLU A 192 10.21 -4.91 13.06
CA GLU A 192 10.66 -4.00 14.11
C GLU A 192 12.05 -4.37 14.62
N LEU A 193 12.25 -5.64 14.97
CA LEU A 193 13.54 -6.13 15.47
C LEU A 193 14.66 -5.96 14.43
N ASN A 194 14.39 -6.33 13.17
CA ASN A 194 15.36 -6.17 12.09
C ASN A 194 15.74 -4.71 11.85
N GLY A 195 14.76 -3.80 11.88
CA GLY A 195 15.03 -2.38 11.73
C GLY A 195 15.77 -1.79 12.94
N GLN A 196 15.47 -2.22 14.17
CA GLN A 196 16.26 -1.84 15.35
C GLN A 196 17.71 -2.32 15.25
N HIS A 197 17.96 -3.54 14.76
CA HIS A 197 19.31 -4.02 14.51
C HIS A 197 20.05 -3.22 13.43
N PHE A 198 19.34 -2.79 12.38
CA PHE A 198 19.88 -1.90 11.36
C PHE A 198 20.22 -0.52 11.93
N LEU A 199 19.31 0.10 12.67
CA LEU A 199 19.47 1.45 13.26
C LEU A 199 20.54 1.48 14.35
N SER A 200 20.68 0.40 15.14
CA SER A 200 21.73 0.28 16.16
C SER A 200 23.11 -0.06 15.56
N GLY A 201 23.21 -0.29 14.25
CA GLY A 201 24.45 -0.74 13.60
C GLY A 201 24.85 -2.18 13.95
N THR A 202 24.04 -2.89 14.74
CA THR A 202 24.28 -4.27 15.16
C THR A 202 24.27 -5.24 13.97
N THR A 203 23.45 -4.95 12.95
CA THR A 203 23.50 -5.57 11.61
C THR A 203 23.90 -4.57 10.53
N LEU A 204 24.94 -3.77 10.75
CA LEU A 204 25.83 -3.49 9.62
C LEU A 204 26.55 -4.82 9.33
N GLY A 205 25.82 -5.73 8.68
CA GLY A 205 26.34 -7.03 8.29
C GLY A 205 27.63 -6.78 7.54
N LEU A 206 28.65 -7.57 7.85
CA LEU A 206 29.97 -7.49 7.19
C LEU A 206 29.79 -7.41 5.67
N GLU A 207 28.75 -8.05 5.11
CA GLU A 207 28.33 -7.96 3.72
C GLU A 207 27.93 -6.56 3.24
N LEU A 208 27.03 -5.82 3.91
CA LEU A 208 26.66 -4.47 3.47
C LEU A 208 27.85 -3.50 3.57
N VAL A 209 28.64 -3.65 4.62
CA VAL A 209 29.89 -2.91 4.82
C VAL A 209 30.90 -3.24 3.69
N ASN A 210 30.99 -4.51 3.31
CA ASN A 210 31.82 -4.98 2.22
C ASN A 210 31.30 -4.53 0.85
N ASP A 211 29.99 -4.47 0.65
CA ASP A 211 29.36 -4.03 -0.59
C ASP A 211 29.51 -2.53 -0.77
N ILE A 212 29.29 -1.73 0.29
CA ILE A 212 29.60 -0.30 0.28
C ILE A 212 31.09 -0.11 -0.04
N ARG A 213 31.99 -0.82 0.66
CA ARG A 213 33.44 -0.77 0.38
C ARG A 213 33.78 -1.13 -1.07
N LYS A 214 33.17 -2.18 -1.61
CA LYS A 214 33.40 -2.64 -2.98
C LYS A 214 32.87 -1.63 -4.01
N GLN A 215 31.70 -1.06 -3.80
CA GLN A 215 31.15 -0.01 -4.66
C GLN A 215 31.99 1.27 -4.58
N THR A 216 32.45 1.67 -3.39
CA THR A 216 33.37 2.80 -3.20
C THR A 216 34.71 2.57 -3.89
N GLN A 217 35.27 1.36 -3.84
CA GLN A 217 36.49 1.00 -4.57
C GLN A 217 36.31 1.06 -6.08
N VAL A 218 35.22 0.50 -6.62
CA VAL A 218 34.88 0.56 -8.05
C VAL A 218 34.72 2.02 -8.51
N LEU A 219 34.06 2.86 -7.71
CA LEU A 219 33.93 4.29 -7.97
C LEU A 219 35.28 5.01 -7.93
N ALA A 220 36.18 4.64 -7.01
CA ALA A 220 37.53 5.22 -6.93
C ALA A 220 38.40 4.83 -8.14
N GLU A 221 38.35 3.58 -8.58
CA GLU A 221 39.04 3.10 -9.77
C GLU A 221 38.52 3.79 -11.04
N TYR A 222 37.20 3.94 -11.17
CA TYR A 222 36.57 4.67 -12.28
C TYR A 222 36.97 6.16 -12.27
N THR A 223 37.01 6.78 -11.10
CA THR A 223 37.44 8.18 -10.94
C THR A 223 38.92 8.36 -11.30
N ASN A 224 39.78 7.41 -10.93
CA ASN A 224 41.20 7.42 -11.31
C ASN A 224 41.43 7.17 -12.81
N LEU A 225 40.53 6.42 -13.46
CA LEU A 225 40.54 6.23 -14.92
C LEU A 225 40.14 7.54 -15.65
N VAL A 226 39.22 8.31 -15.06
CA VAL A 226 38.73 9.58 -15.59
C VAL A 226 39.68 10.75 -15.24
N SER A 227 40.44 10.69 -14.15
CA SER A 227 41.40 11.71 -13.71
C SER A 227 42.62 11.88 -14.63
N GLY A 228 42.83 10.95 -15.57
CA GLY A 228 43.74 11.15 -16.71
C GLY A 228 43.31 12.29 -17.66
N LYS A 229 42.12 12.87 -17.46
CA LYS A 229 41.66 14.11 -18.11
C LYS A 229 41.31 15.12 -17.01
N THR A 230 42.24 16.03 -16.75
CA THR A 230 42.14 17.12 -15.77
C THR A 230 40.84 17.91 -15.89
N ASP A 231 39.93 17.75 -14.92
CA ASP A 231 38.81 18.66 -14.68
C ASP A 231 38.50 18.77 -13.18
N TYR A 232 38.05 19.94 -12.74
CA TYR A 232 37.78 20.35 -11.35
C TYR A 232 36.88 19.36 -10.58
N ASN A 233 35.99 18.68 -11.29
CA ASN A 233 35.11 17.66 -10.72
C ASN A 233 35.87 16.41 -10.24
N SER A 234 37.01 16.07 -10.85
CA SER A 234 37.82 14.91 -10.46
C SER A 234 38.44 15.10 -9.08
N ILE A 235 39.00 16.28 -8.79
CA ILE A 235 39.58 16.61 -7.48
C ILE A 235 38.51 16.57 -6.39
N ARG A 236 37.32 17.08 -6.69
CA ARG A 236 36.20 17.11 -5.75
C ARG A 236 35.67 15.71 -5.43
N ILE A 237 35.63 14.82 -6.42
CA ILE A 237 35.25 13.41 -6.23
C ILE A 237 36.32 12.65 -5.43
N THR A 238 37.61 12.83 -5.74
CA THR A 238 38.71 12.21 -4.96
C THR A 238 38.66 12.61 -3.49
N ASN A 239 38.47 13.91 -3.19
CA ASN A 239 38.36 14.39 -1.82
C ASN A 239 37.15 13.79 -1.08
N VAL A 240 36.02 13.62 -1.78
CA VAL A 240 34.83 12.97 -1.19
C VAL A 240 35.12 11.50 -0.87
N LEU A 241 35.81 10.78 -1.75
CA LEU A 241 36.19 9.38 -1.55
C LEU A 241 37.18 9.20 -0.39
N GLU A 242 38.18 10.08 -0.27
CA GLU A 242 39.14 10.08 0.85
C GLU A 242 38.46 10.40 2.19
N ASN A 243 37.50 11.32 2.17
CA ASN A 243 36.68 11.61 3.35
C ASN A 243 35.86 10.38 3.76
N PHE A 244 35.26 9.66 2.82
CA PHE A 244 34.54 8.42 3.12
C PHE A 244 35.45 7.34 3.71
N ASP A 245 36.65 7.13 3.16
CA ASP A 245 37.61 6.15 3.70
C ASP A 245 38.05 6.51 5.14
N THR A 246 38.26 7.79 5.41
CA THR A 246 38.59 8.30 6.75
C THR A 246 37.44 8.09 7.74
N LEU A 247 36.21 8.37 7.32
CA LEU A 247 35.00 8.18 8.12
C LEU A 247 34.80 6.69 8.43
N PHE A 248 35.05 5.83 7.45
CA PHE A 248 34.96 4.38 7.59
C PHE A 248 35.95 3.83 8.63
N LYS A 249 37.21 4.25 8.57
CA LYS A 249 38.23 3.90 9.57
C LYS A 249 37.81 4.33 10.97
N THR A 250 37.26 5.53 11.09
CA THR A 250 36.80 6.08 12.37
C THR A 250 35.64 5.28 12.96
N VAL A 251 34.62 4.95 12.15
CA VAL A 251 33.49 4.12 12.58
C VAL A 251 33.93 2.71 12.99
N THR A 252 34.90 2.13 12.26
CA THR A 252 35.45 0.81 12.58
C THR A 252 36.20 0.83 13.93
N GLN A 253 36.96 1.89 14.21
CA GLN A 253 37.64 2.04 15.50
C GLN A 253 36.65 2.24 16.65
N LEU A 254 35.65 3.11 16.48
CA LEU A 254 34.61 3.33 17.48
C LEU A 254 33.85 2.04 17.82
N LYS A 255 33.56 1.19 16.82
CA LYS A 255 32.95 -0.12 17.05
C LYS A 255 33.83 -1.00 17.94
N LYS A 256 35.13 -1.06 17.66
CA LYS A 256 36.07 -1.86 18.44
C LYS A 256 36.16 -1.37 19.89
N ASP A 257 36.20 -0.05 20.09
CA ASP A 257 36.25 0.57 21.40
C ASP A 257 34.95 0.29 22.20
N MET A 258 33.78 0.30 21.53
CA MET A 258 32.50 -0.07 22.14
C MET A 258 32.43 -1.55 22.56
N GLU A 259 33.00 -2.46 21.76
CA GLU A 259 33.10 -3.90 22.09
C GLU A 259 34.06 -4.18 23.26
N GLU A 260 35.07 -3.33 23.47
CA GLU A 260 35.99 -3.42 24.60
C GLU A 260 35.41 -2.85 25.90
N ILE A 261 34.58 -1.80 25.84
CA ILE A 261 33.88 -1.22 26.99
C ILE A 261 32.76 -2.14 27.52
N GLY A 262 32.21 -3.02 26.68
CA GLY A 262 31.17 -3.98 27.05
C GLY A 262 31.63 -5.28 27.72
N LYS A 263 32.93 -5.43 28.02
CA LYS A 263 33.52 -6.56 28.76
C LYS A 263 33.89 -6.20 30.18
#